data_AF-A0A0F8VWI3-F1
#
_entry.id   AF-A0A0F8VWI3-F1
#
_cell.length_a   1.000
_cell.length_b   1.000
_cell.length_c   1.000
_cell.angle_alpha   90.00
_cell.angle_beta   90.00
_cell.angle_gamma   90.00
#
_symmetry.space_group_name_H-M   'P 1'
#
loop_
_entity.id
_entity.type
_entity.pdbx_description
1 polymer ?
#
loop_
_entity_poly.entity_id
_entity_poly.type
_entity_poly.pdbx_seq_one_letter_code
_entity_poly.pdbx_strand_id
1 'polypeptide(L)'
;MLQAFLHLRDLQRVFDAATGVLEESLGTPICRRGCGLCCQANTPMASIIEGINLVSVNMMNQKKVKRLVETAEGWLLEPHGNTVYKGVPFGFQANEIMEDWRRTAAMQCPYMEENKDCAIHRDRPLVCRSFGVFRDAVEVCPRPSGKGETLTQHAIIDSNHIRPLVKEFFDNCKKRQPLWAIRCWIPTVIFRAASPQKFKEYIEDNKIA
;
A
#
# COMPACT_ATOMS: atom_id res chain seq x y z
N MET A 1 -21.80 1.90 -1.05
CA MET A 1 -20.52 2.62 -0.83
C MET A 1 -20.04 2.49 0.62
N LEU A 2 -20.80 3.00 1.60
CA LEU A 2 -20.45 2.94 3.04
C LEU A 2 -20.05 1.55 3.55
N GLN A 3 -20.79 0.50 3.17
CA GLN A 3 -20.51 -0.88 3.60
C GLN A 3 -19.09 -1.36 3.24
N ALA A 4 -18.55 -0.96 2.08
CA ALA A 4 -17.20 -1.36 1.68
C ALA A 4 -16.13 -0.70 2.57
N PHE A 5 -16.34 0.55 2.99
CA PHE A 5 -15.45 1.23 3.93
C PHE A 5 -15.51 0.62 5.33
N LEU A 6 -16.71 0.22 5.78
CA LEU A 6 -16.88 -0.50 7.05
C LEU A 6 -16.13 -1.84 7.01
N HIS A 7 -16.35 -2.66 5.98
CA HIS A 7 -15.65 -3.94 5.84
C HIS A 7 -14.14 -3.78 5.74
N LEU A 8 -13.64 -2.76 5.02
CA LEU A 8 -12.21 -2.47 4.99
C LEU A 8 -11.67 -2.13 6.38
N ARG A 9 -12.39 -1.31 7.14
CA ARG A 9 -11.99 -0.94 8.51
C ARG A 9 -12.01 -2.13 9.46
N ASP A 10 -13.00 -3.01 9.33
CA ASP A 10 -13.06 -4.25 10.10
C ASP A 10 -11.89 -5.17 9.75
N LEU A 11 -11.56 -5.29 8.47
CA LEU A 11 -10.37 -6.03 8.04
C LEU A 11 -9.08 -5.43 8.62
N GLN A 12 -8.92 -4.10 8.56
CA GLN A 12 -7.77 -3.42 9.18
C GLN A 12 -7.67 -3.71 10.69
N ARG A 13 -8.79 -3.75 11.41
CA ARG A 13 -8.83 -4.10 12.84
C ARG A 13 -8.43 -5.55 13.10
N VAL A 14 -8.89 -6.49 12.26
CA VAL A 14 -8.49 -7.90 12.35
C VAL A 14 -6.98 -8.04 12.19
N PHE A 15 -6.38 -7.32 11.22
CA PHE A 15 -4.93 -7.32 11.05
C PHE A 15 -4.21 -6.73 12.28
N ASP A 16 -4.68 -5.59 12.81
CA ASP A 16 -4.07 -4.98 14.01
C ASP A 16 -4.17 -5.92 15.23
N ALA A 17 -5.29 -6.63 15.40
CA ALA A 17 -5.45 -7.61 16.49
C ALA A 17 -4.51 -8.82 16.31
N ALA A 18 -4.37 -9.31 15.08
CA ALA A 18 -3.51 -10.45 14.76
C ALA A 18 -2.01 -10.08 14.83
N THR A 19 -1.64 -8.81 14.64
CA THR A 19 -0.26 -8.32 14.82
C THR A 19 0.24 -8.61 16.23
N GLY A 20 -0.53 -8.31 17.28
CA GLY A 20 -0.08 -8.53 18.66
C GLY A 20 0.29 -9.98 18.98
N VAL A 21 -0.54 -10.93 18.55
CA VAL A 21 -0.30 -12.38 18.72
C VAL A 21 1.01 -12.81 18.05
N LEU A 22 1.28 -12.26 16.86
CA LEU A 22 2.50 -12.59 16.14
C LEU A 22 3.73 -11.92 16.75
N GLU A 23 3.63 -10.65 17.16
CA GLU A 23 4.73 -9.94 17.82
C GLU A 23 5.21 -10.69 19.07
N GLU A 24 4.27 -11.24 19.85
CA GLU A 24 4.57 -12.11 20.99
C GLU A 24 5.29 -13.39 20.55
N SER A 25 4.80 -14.06 19.50
CA SER A 25 5.39 -15.31 18.99
C SER A 25 6.77 -15.12 18.36
N LEU A 26 7.03 -13.98 17.70
CA LEU A 26 8.31 -13.64 17.07
C LEU A 26 9.30 -12.97 18.03
N GLY A 27 8.83 -12.45 19.16
CA GLY A 27 9.63 -11.65 20.09
C GLY A 27 10.15 -10.34 19.48
N THR A 28 9.56 -9.88 18.36
CA THR A 28 9.91 -8.63 17.70
C THR A 28 8.65 -7.94 17.15
N PRO A 29 8.57 -6.59 17.24
CA PRO A 29 7.46 -5.85 16.66
C PRO A 29 7.46 -5.97 15.13
N ILE A 30 6.27 -6.06 14.55
CA ILE A 30 6.05 -6.10 13.10
C ILE A 30 6.18 -4.68 12.54
N CYS A 31 5.34 -3.76 13.01
CA CYS A 31 5.35 -2.35 12.61
C CYS A 31 5.25 -1.44 13.84
N ARG A 32 6.24 -0.60 14.05
CA ARG A 32 6.21 0.42 15.11
C ARG A 32 6.55 1.80 14.56
N ARG A 33 5.95 2.83 15.16
CA ARG A 33 6.31 4.23 14.89
C ARG A 33 7.79 4.45 15.16
N GLY A 34 8.45 5.23 14.31
CA GLY A 34 9.89 5.50 14.39
C GLY A 34 10.80 4.35 13.98
N CYS A 35 10.28 3.25 13.42
CA CYS A 35 11.12 2.13 12.96
C CYS A 35 11.80 2.42 11.61
N GLY A 36 11.00 2.76 10.59
CA GLY A 36 11.46 3.04 9.23
C GLY A 36 11.99 1.83 8.43
N LEU A 37 12.18 0.65 9.02
CA LEU A 37 12.91 -0.46 8.38
C LEU A 37 12.33 -0.85 7.01
N CYS A 38 11.03 -1.09 6.92
CA CYS A 38 10.39 -1.38 5.63
C CYS A 38 10.28 -0.12 4.77
N CYS A 39 9.97 1.03 5.37
CA CYS A 39 9.76 2.28 4.65
C CYS A 39 11.03 2.81 3.96
N GLN A 40 12.23 2.42 4.40
CA GLN A 40 13.49 2.84 3.79
C GLN A 40 13.77 2.18 2.44
N ALA A 41 13.21 1.00 2.18
CA ALA A 41 13.54 0.18 1.02
C ALA A 41 12.29 -0.45 0.37
N ASN A 42 11.11 0.09 0.66
CA ASN A 42 9.87 -0.41 0.12
C ASN A 42 8.86 0.72 -0.08
N THR A 43 8.46 0.94 -1.33
CA THR A 43 7.25 1.70 -1.66
C THR A 43 6.12 0.70 -1.78
N PRO A 44 5.22 0.60 -0.78
CA PRO A 44 4.14 -0.38 -0.80
C PRO A 44 3.10 -0.10 -1.89
N MET A 45 2.44 -1.16 -2.34
CA MET A 45 1.23 -1.06 -3.16
C MET A 45 -0.04 -1.17 -2.32
N ALA A 46 -1.05 -0.39 -2.65
CA ALA A 46 -2.36 -0.44 -2.03
C ALA A 46 -3.45 -0.42 -3.09
N SER A 47 -4.66 -0.82 -2.70
CA SER A 47 -5.83 -0.69 -3.56
C SER A 47 -6.38 0.73 -3.59
N ILE A 48 -7.10 1.08 -4.66
CA ILE A 48 -7.74 2.40 -4.76
C ILE A 48 -8.72 2.64 -3.61
N ILE A 49 -9.47 1.62 -3.17
CA ILE A 49 -10.38 1.77 -2.01
C ILE A 49 -9.63 2.10 -0.72
N GLU A 50 -8.41 1.58 -0.53
CA GLU A 50 -7.56 1.95 0.59
C GLU A 50 -7.08 3.41 0.50
N GLY A 51 -6.72 3.87 -0.71
CA GLY A 51 -6.40 5.28 -0.96
C GLY A 51 -7.59 6.21 -0.65
N ILE A 52 -8.80 5.85 -1.12
CA ILE A 52 -10.02 6.61 -0.84
C ILE A 52 -10.30 6.63 0.66
N ASN A 53 -10.21 5.48 1.34
CA ASN A 53 -10.41 5.40 2.78
C ASN A 53 -9.40 6.27 3.54
N LEU A 54 -8.13 6.26 3.14
CA LEU A 54 -7.06 7.05 3.76
C LEU A 54 -7.30 8.56 3.60
N VAL A 55 -7.68 9.02 2.42
CA VAL A 55 -8.05 10.43 2.20
C VAL A 55 -9.30 10.77 3.00
N SER A 56 -10.34 9.94 2.92
CA SER A 56 -11.66 10.18 3.53
C SER A 56 -11.58 10.37 5.04
N VAL A 57 -10.86 9.49 5.77
CA VAL A 57 -10.75 9.61 7.23
C VAL A 57 -9.91 10.79 7.70
N ASN A 58 -9.11 11.36 6.81
CA ASN A 58 -8.28 12.52 7.11
C ASN A 58 -8.89 13.83 6.58
N MET A 59 -10.07 13.82 5.93
CA MET A 59 -10.69 15.02 5.33
C MET A 59 -10.91 16.17 6.32
N MET A 60 -11.16 15.85 7.60
CA MET A 60 -11.30 16.87 8.67
C MET A 60 -9.97 17.56 9.01
N ASN A 61 -8.84 16.95 8.66
CA ASN A 61 -7.50 17.53 8.79
C ASN A 61 -6.98 17.92 7.40
N GLN A 62 -7.52 19.00 6.86
CA GLN A 62 -7.18 19.50 5.52
C GLN A 62 -5.67 19.73 5.34
N LYS A 63 -4.97 20.20 6.38
CA LYS A 63 -3.50 20.38 6.33
C LYS A 63 -2.78 19.06 6.10
N LYS A 64 -3.19 18.00 6.81
CA LYS A 64 -2.61 16.67 6.63
C LYS A 64 -2.92 16.11 5.24
N VAL A 65 -4.17 16.19 4.78
CA VAL A 65 -4.53 15.72 3.43
C VAL A 65 -3.75 16.45 2.36
N LYS A 66 -3.68 17.79 2.44
CA LYS A 66 -2.88 18.60 1.52
C LYS A 66 -1.45 18.12 1.44
N ARG A 67 -0.77 17.96 2.59
CA ARG A 67 0.60 17.44 2.65
C ARG A 67 0.73 16.07 1.99
N LEU A 68 -0.17 15.13 2.30
CA LEU A 68 -0.13 13.79 1.74
C LEU A 68 -0.31 13.78 0.21
N VAL A 69 -1.16 14.67 -0.31
CA VAL A 69 -1.43 14.81 -1.74
C VAL A 69 -0.27 15.49 -2.45
N GLU A 70 0.35 16.53 -1.86
CA GLU A 70 1.54 17.18 -2.40
C GLU A 70 2.73 16.20 -2.45
N THR A 71 2.93 15.42 -1.39
CA THR A 71 3.92 14.33 -1.38
C THR A 71 3.63 13.28 -2.45
N ALA A 72 2.36 12.90 -2.60
CA ALA A 72 1.96 11.94 -3.63
C ALA A 72 2.22 12.47 -5.05
N GLU A 73 1.89 13.74 -5.27
CA GLU A 73 2.07 14.43 -6.54
C GLU A 73 3.54 14.56 -6.89
N GLY A 74 4.37 15.06 -5.97
CA GLY A 74 5.81 15.18 -6.16
C GLY A 74 6.44 13.84 -6.52
N TRP A 75 6.06 12.77 -5.81
CA TRP A 75 6.51 11.43 -6.13
C TRP A 75 6.07 10.97 -7.52
N LEU A 76 4.84 11.27 -7.98
CA LEU A 76 4.40 10.88 -9.32
C LEU A 76 5.08 11.65 -10.45
N LEU A 77 5.57 12.86 -10.18
CA LEU A 77 6.23 13.71 -11.17
C LEU A 77 7.75 13.53 -11.18
N GLU A 78 8.32 12.95 -10.13
CA GLU A 78 9.75 12.67 -10.03
C GLU A 78 10.12 11.42 -10.85
N PRO A 79 11.11 11.51 -11.76
CA PRO A 79 11.57 10.37 -12.55
C PRO A 79 12.13 9.23 -11.69
N HIS A 80 11.43 8.09 -11.62
CA HIS A 80 11.85 6.90 -10.87
C HIS A 80 12.48 5.80 -11.76
N GLY A 81 12.74 6.13 -13.01
CA GLY A 81 13.23 5.22 -14.06
C GLY A 81 13.12 5.86 -15.43
N ASN A 82 13.19 5.04 -16.49
CA ASN A 82 13.06 5.51 -17.88
C ASN A 82 11.65 5.32 -18.45
N THR A 83 10.66 4.93 -17.63
CA THR A 83 9.41 4.35 -18.13
C THR A 83 8.20 4.96 -17.44
N VAL A 84 7.39 5.66 -18.23
CA VAL A 84 6.11 6.25 -17.82
C VAL A 84 5.21 5.20 -17.18
N TYR A 85 4.81 5.41 -15.93
CA TYR A 85 3.93 4.48 -15.21
C TYR A 85 2.51 4.40 -15.80
N LYS A 86 2.30 3.47 -16.72
CA LYS A 86 0.96 3.05 -17.19
C LYS A 86 0.51 1.90 -16.30
N GLY A 87 -0.15 2.21 -15.18
CA GLY A 87 -0.55 1.24 -14.14
C GLY A 87 -0.91 -0.15 -14.69
N VAL A 88 -0.28 -1.19 -14.14
CA VAL A 88 -0.26 -2.52 -14.77
C VAL A 88 -1.54 -3.31 -14.44
N PRO A 89 -2.33 -3.76 -15.43
CA PRO A 89 -3.43 -4.69 -15.20
C PRO A 89 -2.89 -6.06 -14.75
N PHE A 90 -3.69 -6.80 -13.99
CA PHE A 90 -3.31 -8.13 -13.48
C PHE A 90 -3.02 -9.11 -14.64
N GLY A 91 -1.86 -9.77 -14.62
CA GLY A 91 -1.56 -10.91 -15.50
C GLY A 91 -0.71 -10.62 -16.74
N PHE A 92 -0.21 -9.39 -16.95
CA PHE A 92 0.73 -9.11 -18.04
C PHE A 92 1.90 -8.25 -17.56
N GLN A 93 3.12 -8.79 -17.63
CA GLN A 93 4.35 -8.02 -17.43
C GLN A 93 5.33 -8.40 -18.54
N ALA A 94 5.58 -7.47 -19.45
CA ALA A 94 6.79 -7.53 -20.27
C ALA A 94 8.00 -7.43 -19.33
N ASN A 95 9.08 -8.17 -19.61
CA ASN A 95 10.28 -8.19 -18.77
C ASN A 95 10.85 -6.78 -18.51
N GLU A 96 10.70 -5.87 -19.47
CA GLU A 96 11.12 -4.47 -19.36
C GLU A 96 10.38 -3.72 -18.23
N ILE A 97 9.07 -3.96 -18.08
CA ILE A 97 8.25 -3.35 -17.02
C ILE A 97 8.59 -3.94 -15.64
N MET A 98 9.09 -5.17 -15.59
CA MET A 98 9.43 -5.82 -14.32
C MET A 98 10.63 -5.15 -13.63
N GLU A 99 11.62 -4.69 -14.38
CA GLU A 99 12.81 -4.08 -13.78
C GLU A 99 12.48 -2.73 -13.16
N ASP A 100 11.75 -1.88 -13.89
CA ASP A 100 11.26 -0.61 -13.35
C ASP A 100 10.30 -0.82 -12.19
N TRP A 101 9.44 -1.84 -12.27
CA TRP A 101 8.58 -2.21 -11.15
C TRP A 101 9.40 -2.58 -9.91
N ARG A 102 10.42 -3.43 -10.03
CA ARG A 102 11.30 -3.81 -8.90
C ARG A 102 12.06 -2.60 -8.34
N ARG A 103 12.56 -1.73 -9.21
CA ARG A 103 13.27 -0.51 -8.82
C ARG A 103 12.36 0.41 -8.01
N THR A 104 11.17 0.68 -8.53
CA THR A 104 10.16 1.50 -7.87
C THR A 104 9.71 0.87 -6.55
N ALA A 105 9.54 -0.46 -6.54
CA ALA A 105 9.21 -1.20 -5.33
C ALA A 105 10.25 -1.03 -4.24
N ALA A 106 11.54 -0.99 -4.60
CA ALA A 106 12.67 -0.88 -3.67
C ALA A 106 12.96 0.56 -3.21
N MET A 107 12.20 1.55 -3.68
CA MET A 107 12.38 2.93 -3.27
C MET A 107 11.93 3.18 -1.83
N GLN A 108 12.50 4.21 -1.21
CA GLN A 108 11.99 4.72 0.05
C GLN A 108 10.53 5.17 -0.09
N CYS A 109 9.68 4.75 0.83
CA CYS A 109 8.30 5.19 0.94
C CYS A 109 8.27 6.71 1.15
N PRO A 110 7.54 7.47 0.30
CA PRO A 110 7.53 8.93 0.40
C PRO A 110 6.78 9.45 1.63
N TYR A 111 6.09 8.57 2.36
CA TYR A 111 5.40 8.90 3.62
C TYR A 111 6.24 8.62 4.87
N MET A 112 7.52 8.26 4.71
CA MET A 112 8.47 8.21 5.82
C MET A 112 8.99 9.61 6.13
N GLU A 113 8.79 10.04 7.36
CA GLU A 113 9.31 11.30 7.89
C GLU A 113 10.80 11.15 8.29
N GLU A 114 11.51 12.26 8.47
CA GLU A 114 12.94 12.27 8.84
C GLU A 114 13.23 11.49 10.13
N ASN A 115 12.30 11.54 11.09
CA ASN A 115 12.38 10.80 12.35
C ASN A 115 11.99 9.32 12.23
N LYS A 116 11.87 8.78 11.01
CA LYS A 116 11.42 7.42 10.68
C LYS A 116 9.97 7.12 11.09
N ASP A 117 9.18 8.12 11.46
CA ASP A 117 7.74 7.97 11.64
C ASP A 117 7.03 7.90 10.29
N CYS A 118 5.81 7.36 10.28
CA CYS A 118 5.02 7.22 9.07
C CYS A 118 3.83 8.19 9.10
N ALA A 119 3.75 9.09 8.12
CA ALA A 119 2.69 10.10 8.00
C ALA A 119 1.29 9.48 7.91
N ILE A 120 1.21 8.24 7.43
CA ILE A 120 -0.01 7.46 7.26
C ILE A 120 -0.10 6.28 8.24
N HIS A 121 0.71 6.21 9.31
CA HIS A 121 0.80 5.03 10.19
C HIS A 121 -0.56 4.51 10.65
N ARG A 122 -1.45 5.39 11.13
CA ARG A 122 -2.78 5.04 11.62
C ARG A 122 -3.68 4.43 10.52
N ASP A 123 -3.54 4.91 9.30
CA ASP A 123 -4.39 4.60 8.15
C ASP A 123 -3.67 3.74 7.10
N ARG A 124 -2.53 3.16 7.48
CA ARG A 124 -1.67 2.38 6.61
C ARG A 124 -2.47 1.22 5.97
N PRO A 125 -2.20 0.91 4.69
CA PRO A 125 -2.94 -0.13 3.97
C PRO A 125 -2.67 -1.52 4.54
N LEU A 126 -3.47 -2.49 4.11
CA LEU A 126 -3.40 -3.89 4.51
C LEU A 126 -2.01 -4.46 4.29
N VAL A 127 -1.32 -4.15 3.17
CA VAL A 127 0.06 -4.63 2.95
C VAL A 127 1.04 -4.15 4.03
N CYS A 128 0.85 -2.93 4.55
CA CYS A 128 1.69 -2.36 5.60
C CYS A 128 1.29 -2.83 7.00
N ARG A 129 0.06 -3.33 7.19
CA ARG A 129 -0.37 -3.98 8.43
C ARG A 129 0.04 -5.44 8.45
N SER A 130 -0.02 -6.06 7.28
CA SER A 130 0.32 -7.46 7.12
C SER A 130 1.81 -7.68 7.17
N PHE A 131 2.65 -6.71 6.75
CA PHE A 131 4.08 -6.97 6.57
C PHE A 131 4.29 -8.24 5.73
N GLY A 132 3.45 -8.53 4.74
CA GLY A 132 3.53 -9.79 3.99
C GLY A 132 3.39 -11.08 4.83
N VAL A 133 3.04 -10.97 6.13
CA VAL A 133 2.87 -12.08 7.07
C VAL A 133 1.62 -12.85 6.72
N PHE A 134 0.49 -12.15 6.65
CA PHE A 134 -0.72 -12.73 6.09
C PHE A 134 -0.52 -12.62 4.60
N ARG A 135 -0.38 -13.74 3.88
CA ARG A 135 -0.36 -13.75 2.40
C ARG A 135 -1.71 -13.22 1.89
N ASP A 136 -1.89 -11.91 1.94
CA ASP A 136 -2.87 -11.17 1.14
C ASP A 136 -2.35 -11.15 -0.30
N ALA A 137 -3.26 -11.04 -1.26
CA ALA A 137 -3.18 -11.04 -2.72
C ALA A 137 -2.07 -10.20 -3.40
N VAL A 138 -1.10 -9.64 -2.67
CA VAL A 138 0.22 -9.35 -3.24
C VAL A 138 1.10 -10.54 -2.85
N GLU A 139 1.17 -11.55 -3.72
CA GLU A 139 2.00 -12.75 -3.49
C GLU A 139 3.49 -12.42 -3.28
N VAL A 140 3.89 -11.17 -3.54
CA VAL A 140 5.24 -10.65 -3.33
C VAL A 140 5.19 -9.31 -2.60
N CYS A 141 5.44 -9.32 -1.28
CA CYS A 141 5.78 -8.10 -0.55
C CYS A 141 7.31 -7.97 -0.53
N PRO A 142 7.92 -6.98 -1.21
CA PRO A 142 9.38 -6.84 -1.28
C PRO A 142 9.95 -6.20 -0.01
N ARG A 143 9.30 -6.38 1.14
CA ARG A 143 9.81 -5.84 2.40
C ARG A 143 11.16 -6.51 2.73
N PRO A 144 12.04 -5.81 3.46
CA PRO A 144 13.20 -6.44 4.06
C PRO A 144 12.81 -7.59 4.98
N SER A 145 13.67 -8.61 5.07
CA SER A 145 13.53 -9.69 6.05
C SER A 145 13.65 -9.15 7.47
N GLY A 146 12.79 -9.64 8.35
CA GLY A 146 12.82 -9.33 9.78
C GLY A 146 13.94 -10.06 10.51
N LYS A 147 14.14 -9.73 11.79
CA LYS A 147 15.10 -10.43 12.65
C LYS A 147 14.68 -11.91 12.77
N GLY A 148 15.55 -12.83 12.34
CA GLY A 148 15.30 -14.26 12.38
C GLY A 148 14.64 -14.83 11.11
N GLU A 149 14.32 -13.98 10.13
CA GLU A 149 13.85 -14.43 8.82
C GLU A 149 15.00 -14.62 7.84
N THR A 150 14.81 -15.52 6.87
CA THR A 150 15.70 -15.71 5.72
C THR A 150 14.93 -15.46 4.43
N LEU A 151 15.63 -15.34 3.30
CA LEU A 151 15.00 -15.20 1.98
C LEU A 151 14.07 -16.37 1.61
N THR A 152 14.24 -17.52 2.26
CA THR A 152 13.40 -18.72 2.07
C THR A 152 12.43 -18.96 3.22
N GLN A 153 12.57 -18.24 4.33
CA GLN A 153 11.76 -18.38 5.55
C GLN A 153 11.36 -17.00 6.07
N HIS A 154 10.26 -16.49 5.50
CA HIS A 154 9.59 -15.30 6.03
C HIS A 154 8.62 -15.72 7.15
N ALA A 155 8.43 -14.88 8.16
CA ALA A 155 7.37 -15.07 9.14
C ALA A 155 6.03 -14.90 8.42
N ILE A 156 5.36 -16.03 8.18
CA ILE A 156 4.10 -16.09 7.48
C ILE A 156 3.08 -16.68 8.44
N ILE A 157 2.00 -15.95 8.71
CA ILE A 157 0.80 -16.56 9.24
C ILE A 157 -0.04 -16.95 8.04
N ASP A 158 -0.01 -18.24 7.72
CA ASP A 158 -0.97 -18.84 6.80
C ASP A 158 -2.34 -18.95 7.49
N SER A 159 -3.03 -17.82 7.60
CA SER A 159 -4.36 -17.77 8.18
C SER A 159 -5.39 -18.15 7.13
N ASN A 160 -5.86 -19.40 7.21
CA ASN A 160 -7.04 -19.88 6.49
C ASN A 160 -8.31 -19.07 6.82
N HIS A 161 -8.30 -18.27 7.89
CA HIS A 161 -9.41 -17.39 8.25
C HIS A 161 -9.31 -16.00 7.61
N ILE A 162 -8.15 -15.36 7.64
CA ILE A 162 -7.97 -14.00 7.11
C ILE A 162 -7.94 -13.99 5.58
N ARG A 163 -7.33 -14.99 4.94
CA ARG A 163 -7.22 -15.05 3.47
C ARG A 163 -8.56 -15.02 2.75
N PRO A 164 -9.57 -15.84 3.11
CA PRO A 164 -10.89 -15.75 2.51
C PRO A 164 -11.54 -14.38 2.70
N LEU A 165 -11.39 -13.75 3.88
CA LEU A 165 -11.98 -12.43 4.15
C LEU A 165 -11.38 -11.34 3.25
N VAL A 166 -10.06 -11.33 3.10
CA VAL A 166 -9.35 -10.43 2.17
C VAL A 166 -9.83 -10.67 0.73
N LYS A 167 -9.83 -11.93 0.30
CA LYS A 167 -10.24 -12.30 -1.06
C LYS A 167 -11.67 -11.89 -1.33
N GLU A 168 -12.59 -12.24 -0.44
CA GLU A 168 -14.00 -11.92 -0.53
C GLU A 168 -14.21 -10.41 -0.57
N PHE A 169 -13.50 -9.64 0.28
CA PHE A 169 -13.55 -8.19 0.26
C PHE A 169 -13.17 -7.63 -1.12
N PHE A 170 -12.04 -8.07 -1.69
CA PHE A 170 -11.60 -7.58 -3.00
C PHE A 170 -12.47 -8.09 -4.15
N ASP A 171 -12.99 -9.32 -4.08
CA ASP A 171 -13.96 -9.83 -5.06
C ASP A 171 -15.26 -9.02 -5.04
N ASN A 172 -15.74 -8.67 -3.84
CA ASN A 172 -16.90 -7.79 -3.67
C ASN A 172 -16.61 -6.37 -4.18
N CYS A 173 -15.40 -5.84 -3.98
CA CYS A 173 -14.98 -4.58 -4.58
C CYS A 173 -15.01 -4.67 -6.11
N LYS A 174 -14.42 -5.73 -6.70
CA LYS A 174 -14.42 -5.95 -8.16
C LYS A 174 -15.83 -5.98 -8.74
N LYS A 175 -16.75 -6.69 -8.10
CA LYS A 175 -18.16 -6.80 -8.54
C LYS A 175 -18.91 -5.48 -8.46
N ARG A 176 -18.66 -4.67 -7.42
CA ARG A 176 -19.41 -3.43 -7.17
C ARG A 176 -18.84 -2.20 -7.88
N GLN A 177 -17.52 -2.08 -7.88
CA GLN A 177 -16.78 -0.98 -8.49
C GLN A 177 -15.37 -1.48 -8.84
N PRO A 178 -15.15 -2.00 -10.06
CA PRO A 178 -13.89 -2.63 -10.46
C PRO A 178 -12.65 -1.80 -10.15
N LEU A 179 -12.76 -0.48 -10.29
CA LEU A 179 -11.67 0.46 -9.99
C LEU A 179 -11.18 0.35 -8.54
N TRP A 180 -12.04 0.07 -7.58
CA TRP A 180 -11.67 -0.04 -6.16
C TRP A 180 -10.64 -1.14 -5.89
N ALA A 181 -10.67 -2.21 -6.67
CA ALA A 181 -9.77 -3.35 -6.52
C ALA A 181 -8.44 -3.21 -7.28
N ILE A 182 -8.28 -2.15 -8.10
CA ILE A 182 -7.00 -1.86 -8.74
C ILE A 182 -5.96 -1.56 -7.67
N ARG A 183 -4.78 -2.18 -7.77
CA ARG A 183 -3.64 -1.95 -6.88
C ARG A 183 -2.54 -1.20 -7.62
N CYS A 184 -2.01 -0.15 -7.00
CA CYS A 184 -0.89 0.65 -7.48
C CYS A 184 -0.03 1.09 -6.29
N TRP A 185 1.07 1.80 -6.53
CA TRP A 185 1.86 2.41 -5.46
C TRP A 185 0.99 3.30 -4.57
N ILE A 186 1.27 3.36 -3.26
CA ILE A 186 0.50 4.21 -2.32
C ILE A 186 0.36 5.65 -2.83
N PRO A 187 1.43 6.33 -3.31
CA PRO A 187 1.33 7.69 -3.84
C PRO A 187 0.29 7.79 -4.96
N THR A 188 0.30 6.86 -5.90
CA THR A 188 -0.66 6.79 -6.99
C THR A 188 -2.09 6.71 -6.48
N VAL A 189 -2.38 5.81 -5.53
CA VAL A 189 -3.77 5.66 -5.03
C VAL A 189 -4.22 6.83 -4.17
N ILE A 190 -3.32 7.48 -3.42
CA ILE A 190 -3.64 8.69 -2.64
C ILE A 190 -3.94 9.86 -3.57
N PHE A 191 -3.06 10.13 -4.54
CA PHE A 191 -3.25 11.23 -5.47
C PHE A 191 -4.49 11.03 -6.34
N ARG A 192 -4.71 9.82 -6.87
CA ARG A 192 -5.91 9.49 -7.64
C ARG A 192 -7.20 9.60 -6.82
N ALA A 193 -7.16 9.26 -5.53
CA ALA A 193 -8.32 9.39 -4.65
C ALA A 193 -8.66 10.85 -4.33
N ALA A 194 -7.64 11.69 -4.10
CA ALA A 194 -7.85 13.10 -3.75
C ALA A 194 -8.08 14.02 -4.97
N SER A 195 -7.46 13.71 -6.10
CA SER A 195 -7.39 14.57 -7.28
C SER A 195 -7.65 13.77 -8.58
N PRO A 196 -8.80 13.08 -8.73
CA PRO A 196 -9.02 12.15 -9.84
C PRO A 196 -8.96 12.80 -11.23
N GLN A 197 -9.47 14.03 -11.36
CA GLN A 197 -9.45 14.77 -12.62
C GLN A 197 -8.04 15.20 -13.01
N LYS A 198 -7.28 15.75 -12.06
CA LYS A 198 -5.87 16.13 -12.24
C LYS A 198 -5.00 14.91 -12.57
N PHE A 199 -5.25 13.77 -11.93
CA PHE A 199 -4.55 12.51 -12.25
C PHE A 199 -4.83 12.05 -13.68
N LYS A 200 -6.09 12.18 -14.15
CA LYS A 200 -6.45 11.86 -15.53
C LYS A 200 -5.69 12.76 -16.51
N GLU A 201 -5.67 14.07 -16.27
CA GLU A 201 -4.92 15.04 -17.08
C GLU A 201 -3.42 14.71 -17.11
N TYR A 202 -2.83 14.31 -15.97
CA TYR A 202 -1.41 13.95 -15.91
C TYR A 202 -1.08 12.70 -16.74
N ILE A 203 -1.99 11.74 -16.81
CA ILE A 203 -1.86 10.56 -17.68
C ILE A 203 -1.99 10.97 -19.15
N GLU A 204 -2.99 11.79 -19.49
CA GLU A 204 -3.24 12.25 -20.86
C GLU A 204 -2.07 13.10 -21.40
N ASP A 205 -1.48 13.93 -20.54
CA ASP A 205 -0.32 14.77 -20.86
C ASP A 205 1.03 14.05 -20.74
N ASN A 206 1.04 12.76 -20.38
CA ASN A 206 2.26 11.98 -20.16
C ASN A 206 3.24 12.61 -19.14
N LYS A 207 2.69 13.19 -18.06
CA LYS A 207 3.44 13.88 -16.99
C LYS A 207 3.90 12.96 -15.85
N ILE A 208 3.24 11.81 -15.69
CA ILE A 208 3.61 10.85 -14.64
C ILE A 208 4.89 10.13 -15.08
N ALA A 209 5.88 10.17 -14.19
CA ALA A 209 7.16 9.51 -14.37
C ALA A 209 7.06 7.99 -14.52
#